data_AF-A0A383DSF8-F1
#
_entry.id   AF-A0A383DSF8-F1
#
_cell.length_a   1.000
_cell.length_b   1.000
_cell.length_c   1.000
_cell.angle_alpha   90.00
_cell.angle_beta   90.00
_cell.angle_gamma   90.00
#
_symmetry.space_group_name_H-M   'P 1'
#
loop_
_entity.id
_entity.type
_entity.pdbx_description
1 polymer ?
#
loop_
_entity_poly.entity_id
_entity_poly.type
_entity_poly.pdbx_seq_one_letter_code
_entity_poly.pdbx_strand_id
1 'polypeptide(L)'
;TYTVDTLVELSNKLGPTANLCFILGMDVLGQLDRWKDPEKVLGLCRLLALDRPGEQDFNWDGFYERVPAAKSRVQVVTAPLVDVSATELRRLAAAGEPLTGQVPDAVAAYIRQQGLYQTEREGRTAS
;
A
#
# COMPACT_ATOMS: atom_id res chain seq x y z
N THR A 1 3.60 -6.37 13.11
CA THR A 1 4.80 -6.74 12.34
C THR A 1 5.39 -5.49 11.73
N TYR A 2 6.71 -5.39 11.60
CA TYR A 2 7.38 -4.28 10.92
C TYR A 2 7.86 -4.72 9.53
N THR A 3 7.91 -3.79 8.57
CA THR A 3 8.35 -4.09 7.19
C THR A 3 9.72 -4.76 7.15
N VAL A 4 10.65 -4.30 7.99
CA VAL A 4 12.00 -4.88 8.09
C VAL A 4 11.98 -6.35 8.53
N ASP A 5 11.08 -6.74 9.44
CA ASP A 5 11.00 -8.11 9.94
C ASP A 5 10.51 -9.03 8.81
N THR A 6 9.52 -8.61 8.04
CA THR A 6 9.02 -9.34 6.86
C THR A 6 10.07 -9.44 5.75
N LEU A 7 10.84 -8.37 5.50
CA LEU A 7 11.91 -8.40 4.48
C LEU A 7 13.06 -9.33 4.87
N VAL A 8 13.42 -9.40 6.16
CA VAL A 8 14.41 -10.37 6.65
C VAL A 8 13.91 -11.80 6.44
N GLU A 9 12.64 -12.07 6.77
CA GLU A 9 12.05 -13.39 6.59
C GLU A 9 12.03 -13.81 5.12
N LEU A 10 11.63 -12.89 4.22
CA LEU A 10 11.62 -13.15 2.77
C LEU A 10 13.03 -13.36 2.21
N SER A 11 13.99 -12.54 2.63
CA SER A 11 15.40 -12.69 2.22
C SER A 11 15.96 -14.06 2.63
N ASN A 12 15.70 -14.48 3.86
CA ASN A 12 16.13 -15.80 4.36
C ASN A 12 15.47 -16.96 3.60
N LYS A 13 14.19 -16.82 3.21
CA LYS A 13 13.45 -17.84 2.47
C LYS A 13 13.88 -17.96 1.01
N LEU A 14 14.16 -16.84 0.35
CA LEU A 14 14.47 -16.80 -1.08
C LEU A 14 15.96 -16.98 -1.37
N GLY A 15 16.82 -16.75 -0.38
CA GLY A 15 18.26 -16.90 -0.48
C GLY A 15 18.98 -15.64 -1.00
N PRO A 16 20.33 -15.64 -0.92
CA PRO A 16 21.16 -14.45 -1.09
C PRO A 16 21.23 -13.91 -2.54
N THR A 17 20.78 -14.70 -3.53
CA THR A 17 20.76 -14.29 -4.94
C THR A 17 19.47 -13.58 -5.33
N ALA A 18 18.47 -13.57 -4.46
CA ALA A 18 17.18 -12.95 -4.73
C ALA A 18 17.28 -11.42 -4.65
N ASN A 19 16.80 -10.74 -5.70
CA ASN A 19 16.69 -9.29 -5.72
C ASN A 19 15.27 -8.89 -5.30
N LEU A 20 15.12 -8.37 -4.09
CA LEU A 20 13.83 -7.91 -3.59
C LEU A 20 13.53 -6.48 -4.07
N CYS A 21 12.31 -6.29 -4.58
CA CYS A 21 11.75 -4.97 -4.85
C CYS A 21 10.54 -4.75 -3.95
N PHE A 22 10.48 -3.61 -3.28
CA PHE A 22 9.35 -3.21 -2.44
C PHE A 22 8.61 -2.07 -3.11
N ILE A 23 7.34 -2.29 -3.43
CA ILE A 23 6.50 -1.31 -4.13
C ILE A 23 5.72 -0.50 -3.09
N LEU A 24 5.76 0.82 -3.19
CA LEU A 24 5.08 1.73 -2.28
C LEU A 24 4.64 3.02 -3.00
N GLY A 25 3.72 3.77 -2.42
CA GLY A 25 3.37 5.12 -2.89
C GLY A 25 4.40 6.18 -2.46
N MET A 26 4.38 7.32 -3.15
CA MET A 26 5.20 8.49 -2.81
C MET A 26 4.90 9.04 -1.40
N ASP A 27 3.65 8.98 -0.97
CA ASP A 27 3.18 9.37 0.37
C ASP A 27 3.82 8.54 1.49
N VAL A 28 3.94 7.23 1.26
CA VAL A 28 4.60 6.29 2.17
C VAL A 28 6.11 6.48 2.14
N LEU A 29 6.69 6.75 0.95
CA LEU A 29 8.13 7.01 0.80
C LEU A 29 8.56 8.21 1.64
N GLY A 30 7.76 9.29 1.66
CA GLY A 30 8.06 10.50 2.43
C GLY A 30 8.20 10.30 3.93
N GLN A 31 7.71 9.16 4.44
CA GLN A 31 7.72 8.78 5.86
C GLN A 31 8.73 7.66 6.17
N LEU A 32 9.59 7.28 5.21
CA LEU A 32 10.55 6.19 5.38
C LEU A 32 11.48 6.37 6.58
N ASP A 33 11.85 7.61 6.90
CA ASP A 33 12.65 7.98 8.07
C ASP A 33 12.01 7.57 9.40
N ARG A 34 10.68 7.38 9.42
CA ARG A 34 9.91 6.96 10.60
C ARG A 34 9.75 5.45 10.71
N TRP A 35 10.23 4.68 9.73
CA TRP A 35 10.15 3.23 9.77
C TRP A 35 11.11 2.65 10.80
N LYS A 36 10.84 1.43 11.25
CA LYS A 36 11.80 0.66 12.05
C LYS A 36 12.96 0.21 11.14
N ASP A 37 14.17 0.57 11.52
CA ASP A 37 15.43 0.23 10.82
C ASP A 37 15.43 0.53 9.31
N PRO A 38 15.22 1.80 8.89
CA PRO A 38 15.05 2.15 7.47
C PRO A 38 16.28 1.82 6.62
N GLU A 39 17.48 1.95 7.19
CA GLU A 39 18.73 1.57 6.51
C GLU A 39 18.78 0.06 6.21
N LYS A 40 18.28 -0.77 7.12
CA LYS A 40 18.21 -2.22 6.92
C LYS A 40 17.20 -2.58 5.84
N VAL A 41 16.06 -1.89 5.80
CA VAL A 41 15.09 -2.01 4.69
C VAL A 41 15.77 -1.71 3.34
N LEU A 42 16.48 -0.59 3.26
CA LEU A 42 17.21 -0.17 2.06
C LEU A 42 18.38 -1.11 1.67
N GLY A 43 18.94 -1.82 2.65
CA GLY A 43 19.93 -2.88 2.43
C GLY A 43 19.32 -4.16 1.84
N LEU A 44 18.09 -4.49 2.25
CA LEU A 44 17.41 -5.74 1.89
C LEU A 44 16.66 -5.67 0.56
N CYS A 45 16.23 -4.49 0.10
CA CYS A 45 15.47 -4.35 -1.13
C CYS A 45 15.80 -3.06 -1.91
N ARG A 46 15.29 -2.99 -3.14
CA ARG A 46 15.12 -1.73 -3.89
C ARG A 46 13.69 -1.24 -3.68
N LEU A 47 13.53 0.06 -3.48
CA LEU A 47 12.22 0.69 -3.36
C LEU A 47 11.75 1.14 -4.73
N LEU A 48 10.54 0.72 -5.11
CA LEU A 48 9.83 1.18 -6.31
C LEU A 48 8.71 2.12 -5.84
N ALA A 49 8.96 3.42 -5.94
CA ALA A 49 8.04 4.45 -5.51
C ALA A 49 7.09 4.82 -6.65
N LEU A 50 5.80 4.52 -6.46
CA LEU A 50 4.74 4.77 -7.42
C LEU A 50 4.33 6.24 -7.37
N ASP A 51 4.61 6.95 -8.45
CA ASP A 51 4.15 8.31 -8.68
C ASP A 51 2.77 8.29 -9.34
N ARG A 52 1.81 8.97 -8.70
CA ARG A 52 0.42 9.07 -9.16
C ARG A 52 0.22 10.41 -9.86
N PRO A 53 -0.43 10.45 -11.03
CA PRO A 53 -0.72 11.70 -11.71
C PRO A 53 -1.49 12.67 -10.78
N GLY A 54 -0.93 13.85 -10.54
CA GLY A 54 -1.48 14.88 -9.65
C GLY A 54 -0.76 15.08 -8.31
N GLU A 55 0.19 14.22 -7.94
CA GLU A 55 0.96 14.29 -6.68
C GLU A 55 2.46 14.59 -6.94
N GLN A 56 2.76 15.70 -7.63
CA GLN A 56 4.11 15.94 -8.19
C GLN A 56 5.09 16.70 -7.26
N ASP A 57 4.67 17.12 -6.06
CA ASP A 57 5.46 18.03 -5.21
C ASP A 57 6.27 17.30 -4.12
N PHE A 58 7.02 16.26 -4.49
CA PHE A 58 7.88 15.55 -3.53
C PHE A 58 9.22 16.26 -3.30
N ASN A 59 9.50 16.66 -2.05
CA ASN A 59 10.78 17.27 -1.66
C ASN A 59 11.89 16.21 -1.54
N TRP A 60 12.58 15.93 -2.65
CA TRP A 60 13.69 14.98 -2.71
C TRP A 60 14.90 15.38 -1.89
N ASP A 61 15.27 16.67 -1.90
CA ASP A 61 16.46 17.15 -1.18
C ASP A 61 16.27 16.95 0.33
N GLY A 62 15.16 17.42 0.87
CA GLY A 62 14.83 17.23 2.28
C GLY A 62 14.63 15.76 2.65
N PHE A 63 14.13 14.93 1.74
CA PHE A 63 14.03 13.48 1.96
C PHE A 63 15.40 12.82 2.08
N TYR A 64 16.32 13.11 1.16
CA TYR A 64 17.65 12.52 1.17
C TYR A 64 18.56 13.06 2.28
N GLU A 65 18.29 14.25 2.81
CA GLU A 65 18.91 14.71 4.05
C GLU A 65 18.51 13.84 5.25
N ARG A 66 17.23 13.42 5.32
CA ARG A 66 16.73 12.53 6.38
C ARG A 66 17.11 11.08 6.17
N VAL A 67 17.17 10.61 4.91
CA VAL A 67 17.50 9.22 4.56
C VAL A 67 18.56 9.16 3.45
N PRO A 68 19.84 9.43 3.77
CA PRO A 68 20.91 9.47 2.76
C PRO A 68 21.09 8.15 2.00
N ALA A 69 20.89 7.01 2.68
CA ALA A 69 21.00 5.68 2.09
C ALA A 69 19.99 5.41 0.97
N ALA A 70 18.92 6.21 0.87
CA ALA A 70 17.88 6.03 -0.14
C ALA A 70 18.31 6.48 -1.55
N LYS A 71 19.36 7.32 -1.69
CA LYS A 71 19.78 7.90 -2.98
C LYS A 71 20.05 6.87 -4.09
N SER A 72 20.56 5.69 -3.75
CA SER A 72 20.89 4.63 -4.70
C SER A 72 19.92 3.44 -4.68
N ARG A 73 18.84 3.55 -3.89
CA ARG A 73 17.93 2.45 -3.58
C ARG A 73 16.49 2.71 -3.95
N VAL A 74 16.14 3.95 -4.31
CA VAL A 74 14.78 4.35 -4.74
C VAL A 74 14.75 4.53 -6.25
N GLN A 75 13.76 3.93 -6.89
CA GLN A 75 13.40 4.16 -8.27
C GLN A 75 11.94 4.63 -8.33
N VAL A 76 11.70 5.77 -8.96
CA VAL A 76 10.34 6.27 -9.21
C VAL A 76 9.77 5.57 -10.43
N VAL A 77 8.52 5.14 -10.33
CA VAL A 77 7.78 4.46 -11.40
C VAL A 77 6.43 5.14 -11.56
N THR A 78 6.12 5.60 -12.77
CA THR A 78 4.82 6.19 -13.08
C THR A 78 3.76 5.09 -13.06
N ALA A 79 2.77 5.23 -12.17
CA ALA A 79 1.64 4.33 -12.12
C ALA A 79 0.57 4.75 -13.15
N PRO A 80 -0.17 3.78 -13.74
CA PRO A 80 -1.34 4.12 -14.55
C PRO A 80 -2.39 4.82 -13.68
N LEU A 81 -3.18 5.71 -14.30
CA LEU A 81 -4.31 6.33 -13.63
C LEU A 81 -5.37 5.26 -13.34
N VAL A 82 -5.53 4.92 -12.07
CA VAL A 82 -6.60 4.04 -11.58
C VAL A 82 -7.42 4.87 -10.63
N ASP A 83 -8.59 5.31 -11.09
CA ASP A 83 -9.53 6.10 -10.29
C ASP A 83 -10.37 5.17 -9.39
N VAL A 84 -9.70 4.50 -8.46
CA VAL A 84 -10.32 3.59 -7.49
C VAL A 84 -9.80 3.91 -6.10
N SER A 85 -10.71 4.24 -5.19
CA SER A 85 -10.42 4.52 -3.78
C SER A 85 -11.04 3.47 -2.88
N ALA A 86 -10.24 2.85 -2.02
CA ALA A 86 -10.75 1.90 -1.03
C ALA A 86 -11.77 2.54 -0.07
N THR A 87 -11.63 3.84 0.22
CA THR A 87 -12.59 4.58 1.04
C THR A 87 -13.95 4.66 0.36
N GLU A 88 -13.97 4.98 -0.94
CA GLU A 88 -15.21 5.06 -1.71
C GLU A 88 -15.84 3.69 -1.93
N LEU A 89 -15.02 2.66 -2.23
CA LEU A 89 -15.50 1.27 -2.34
C LEU A 89 -16.19 0.78 -1.07
N ARG A 90 -15.64 1.11 0.12
CA ARG A 90 -16.29 0.76 1.39
C ARG A 90 -17.58 1.54 1.61
N ARG A 91 -17.65 2.82 1.19
CA ARG A 91 -18.88 3.62 1.25
C ARG A 91 -19.98 3.02 0.38
N LEU A 92 -19.65 2.65 -0.86
CA LEU A 92 -20.57 2.01 -1.79
C LEU A 92 -21.05 0.65 -1.25
N ALA A 93 -20.12 -0.17 -0.74
CA ALA A 93 -20.45 -1.45 -0.13
C ALA A 93 -21.40 -1.30 1.07
N ALA A 94 -21.16 -0.32 1.93
CA ALA A 94 -22.01 -0.01 3.09
C ALA A 94 -23.42 0.47 2.67
N ALA A 95 -23.51 1.18 1.54
CA ALA A 95 -24.78 1.63 0.95
C ALA A 95 -25.52 0.52 0.18
N GLY A 96 -24.93 -0.67 0.04
CA GLY A 96 -25.47 -1.76 -0.78
C GLY A 96 -25.39 -1.49 -2.29
N GLU A 97 -24.57 -0.51 -2.70
CA GLU A 97 -24.37 -0.17 -4.11
C GLU A 97 -23.47 -1.20 -4.82
N PRO A 98 -23.69 -1.49 -6.11
CA PRO A 98 -22.86 -2.44 -6.85
C PRO A 98 -21.40 -1.97 -6.99
N LEU A 99 -20.45 -2.88 -6.78
CA LEU A 99 -19.02 -2.65 -6.99
C LEU A 99 -18.51 -3.16 -8.36
N THR A 100 -19.42 -3.53 -9.26
CA THR A 100 -19.11 -4.12 -10.58
C THR A 100 -18.19 -3.19 -11.38
N GLY A 101 -17.10 -3.74 -11.90
CA GLY A 101 -16.12 -2.98 -12.69
C GLY A 101 -15.15 -2.11 -11.88
N GLN A 102 -15.34 -1.97 -10.56
CA GLN A 102 -14.38 -1.25 -9.69
C GLN A 102 -13.41 -2.19 -8.97
N VAL A 103 -13.82 -3.44 -8.77
CA VAL A 103 -12.98 -4.53 -8.25
C VAL A 103 -13.20 -5.78 -9.09
N PRO A 104 -12.28 -6.76 -9.05
CA PRO A 104 -12.53 -8.05 -9.70
C PRO A 104 -13.84 -8.68 -9.21
N ASP A 105 -14.61 -9.30 -10.10
CA ASP A 105 -15.95 -9.83 -9.77
C ASP A 105 -15.95 -10.82 -8.60
N ALA A 106 -14.88 -11.63 -8.48
CA ALA A 106 -14.70 -12.54 -7.35
C ALA A 106 -14.61 -11.81 -5.99
N VAL A 107 -13.99 -10.62 -5.98
CA VAL A 107 -13.89 -9.78 -4.78
C VAL A 107 -15.24 -9.13 -4.46
N ALA A 108 -15.97 -8.64 -5.46
CA ALA A 108 -17.32 -8.09 -5.26
C ALA A 108 -18.29 -9.15 -4.71
N ALA A 109 -18.25 -10.36 -5.28
CA ALA A 109 -19.04 -11.49 -4.80
C ALA A 109 -18.69 -11.86 -3.37
N TYR A 110 -17.39 -11.88 -3.03
CA TYR A 110 -16.91 -12.16 -1.67
C TYR A 110 -17.38 -11.11 -0.66
N ILE A 111 -17.24 -9.81 -0.98
CA ILE A 111 -17.71 -8.70 -0.12
C ILE A 111 -19.20 -8.87 0.18
N ARG A 112 -20.01 -9.16 -0.83
CA ARG A 112 -21.45 -9.38 -0.68
C ARG A 112 -21.77 -10.63 0.15
N GLN A 113 -21.11 -11.75 -0.13
CA GLN A 113 -21.37 -13.02 0.56
C GLN A 113 -21.02 -12.96 2.04
N GLN A 114 -19.93 -12.27 2.39
CA GLN A 114 -19.44 -12.15 3.76
C GLN A 114 -20.00 -10.92 4.50
N GLY A 115 -20.87 -10.12 3.85
CA GLY A 115 -21.42 -8.90 4.45
C GLY A 115 -20.35 -7.86 4.82
N LEU A 116 -19.19 -7.86 4.15
CA LEU A 116 -18.09 -6.97 4.52
C LEU A 116 -18.48 -5.50 4.30
N TYR A 117 -18.06 -4.65 5.24
CA TYR A 117 -18.31 -3.20 5.23
C TYR A 117 -19.78 -2.80 5.37
N GLN A 118 -20.69 -3.76 5.57
CA GLN A 118 -22.03 -3.46 6.04
C GLN A 118 -21.91 -3.17 7.53
N THR A 119 -22.32 -1.98 7.95
CA THR A 119 -22.57 -1.74 9.37
C THR A 119 -23.68 -2.71 9.76
N GLU A 120 -23.43 -3.57 10.76
CA GLU A 120 -24.52 -4.31 11.37
C GLU A 120 -25.60 -3.28 11.73
N ARG A 121 -26.75 -3.34 11.04
CA ARG A 121 -27.97 -2.87 11.68
C ARG A 121 -28.16 -3.86 12.82
N GLU A 122 -27.65 -3.52 14.00
CA GLU A 122 -28.06 -4.14 15.26
C GLU A 122 -29.59 -4.15 15.25
N GLY A 123 -30.14 -5.33 14.97
CA GLY A 123 -31.54 -5.60 15.15
C GLY A 123 -31.83 -5.58 16.65
N ARG A 124 -32.72 -4.69 17.06
CA ARG A 124 -33.71 -5.08 18.06
C ARG A 124 -35.09 -4.61 17.61
N THR A 125 -35.76 -5.49 16.90
CA THR A 125 -37.23 -5.60 16.83
C THR A 125 -37.75 -6.13 18.16
N ALA A 126 -38.77 -5.47 18.72
CA ALA A 126 -39.94 -6.02 19.43
C ALA A 126 -40.77 -4.79 19.86
N SER A 127 -41.93 -4.57 19.22
CA SER A 127 -43.25 -4.96 19.74
C SER A 127 -43.62 -4.27 21.05
#